data_AF-A0A2J0M666-F1
#
_entry.id   AF-A0A2J0M666-F1
#
_cell.length_a   1.000
_cell.length_b   1.000
_cell.length_c   1.000
_cell.angle_alpha   90.00
_cell.angle_beta   90.00
_cell.angle_gamma   90.00
#
_symmetry.space_group_name_H-M   'P 1'
#
loop_
_entity.id
_entity.type
_entity.pdbx_description
1 polymer ?
#
loop_
_entity_poly.entity_id
_entity_poly.type
_entity_poly.pdbx_seq_one_letter_code
_entity_poly.pdbx_strand_id
1 'polypeptide(L)' 'MAEQFDRSKPHVNVGTIGHVDHGKTTLTAAILKVLHSKGLAASEKSVDQIDNSPEERDRGITIA' A
#
# COMPACT_ATOMS: atom_id res chain seq x y z
N MET A 1 -1.42 -6.22 24.39
CA MET A 1 -2.64 -5.38 24.28
C MET A 1 -2.51 -4.60 23.00
N ALA A 2 -3.48 -4.66 22.09
CA ALA A 2 -3.43 -3.84 20.88
C ALA A 2 -3.47 -2.37 21.29
N GLU A 3 -2.58 -1.55 20.72
CA GLU A 3 -2.58 -0.11 20.93
C GLU A 3 -3.91 0.48 20.43
N GLN A 4 -4.49 1.40 21.21
CA GLN A 4 -5.75 2.05 20.84
C GLN A 4 -5.49 3.04 19.69
N PHE A 5 -6.17 2.87 18.56
CA PHE A 5 -6.00 3.75 17.40
C PHE A 5 -6.47 5.18 17.70
N ASP A 6 -5.55 6.15 17.62
CA ASP A 6 -5.84 7.58 17.77
C ASP A 6 -6.60 8.11 16.53
N ARG A 7 -7.80 8.67 16.77
CA ARG A 7 -8.69 9.22 15.74
C ARG A 7 -8.68 10.76 15.69
N SER A 8 -7.65 11.40 16.24
CA SER A 8 -7.52 12.86 16.27
C SER A 8 -7.42 13.53 14.89
N LYS A 9 -6.98 12.78 13.86
CA LYS A 9 -6.80 13.29 12.49
C LYS A 9 -7.99 12.97 11.58
N PRO A 10 -8.34 13.85 10.62
CA PRO A 10 -9.30 13.54 9.58
C PRO A 10 -8.87 12.30 8.78
N HIS A 11 -9.80 11.37 8.58
CA HIS A 11 -9.58 10.16 7.78
C HIS A 11 -10.11 10.34 6.36
N VAL A 12 -9.35 9.89 5.36
CA VAL A 12 -9.74 9.93 3.95
C VAL A 12 -9.46 8.58 3.31
N ASN A 13 -10.46 8.05 2.60
CA ASN A 13 -10.29 6.86 1.76
C ASN A 13 -9.62 7.24 0.44
N VAL A 14 -8.50 6.62 0.11
CA VAL A 14 -7.73 6.87 -1.12
C VAL A 14 -7.40 5.56 -1.82
N GLY A 15 -7.16 5.61 -3.13
CA GLY A 15 -6.76 4.45 -3.93
C GLY A 15 -6.03 4.86 -5.20
N THR A 16 -5.21 3.95 -5.72
CA THR A 16 -4.42 4.15 -6.94
C THR A 16 -5.12 3.44 -8.12
N ILE A 17 -5.58 4.20 -9.11
CA ILE A 17 -6.29 3.68 -10.30
C ILE A 17 -5.49 3.97 -11.59
N GLY A 18 -5.73 3.20 -12.65
CA GLY A 18 -5.05 3.37 -13.94
C GLY A 18 -4.92 2.09 -14.76
N HIS A 19 -4.44 2.23 -16.00
CA HIS A 19 -4.23 1.12 -16.94
C HIS A 19 -3.23 0.09 -16.41
N VAL A 20 -3.30 -1.15 -16.95
CA VAL A 20 -2.34 -2.22 -16.62
C VAL A 20 -0.90 -1.74 -16.88
N ASP A 21 0.05 -2.21 -16.09
CA ASP A 21 1.49 -1.87 -16.16
C ASP A 21 1.86 -0.40 -15.93
N HIS A 22 0.93 0.47 -15.51
CA HIS A 22 1.23 1.85 -15.13
C HIS A 22 1.78 2.01 -13.70
N GLY A 23 2.24 0.92 -13.07
CA GLY A 23 2.96 0.97 -11.80
C GLY A 23 2.12 1.31 -10.56
N LYS A 24 0.82 0.99 -10.55
CA LYS A 24 -0.09 1.29 -9.42
C LYS A 24 0.39 0.67 -8.10
N THR A 25 0.79 -0.60 -8.12
CA THR A 25 1.29 -1.32 -6.95
C THR A 25 2.63 -0.76 -6.48
N THR A 26 3.56 -0.55 -7.42
CA THR A 26 4.87 0.05 -7.15
C THR A 26 4.74 1.44 -6.53
N LEU A 27 3.84 2.28 -7.04
CA LEU A 27 3.56 3.60 -6.49
C LEU A 27 3.03 3.51 -5.06
N THR A 28 2.12 2.57 -4.80
CA THR A 28 1.54 2.36 -3.47
C THR A 28 2.61 1.94 -2.46
N ALA A 29 3.50 1.01 -2.81
CA ALA A 29 4.65 0.63 -1.98
C ALA A 29 5.62 1.80 -1.75
N ALA A 30 5.88 2.61 -2.78
CA ALA A 30 6.76 3.78 -2.67
C ALA A 30 6.18 4.87 -1.75
N ILE A 31 4.87 5.13 -1.80
CA ILE A 31 4.19 6.06 -0.89
C ILE A 31 4.40 5.63 0.55
N LEU A 32 4.15 4.34 0.85
CA LEU A 32 4.35 3.78 2.19
C LEU A 32 5.79 3.93 2.68
N LYS A 33 6.77 3.59 1.83
CA LYS A 33 8.21 3.73 2.15
C LYS A 33 8.61 5.18 2.43
N VAL A 34 8.11 6.14 1.66
CA VAL A 34 8.42 7.57 1.84
C VAL A 34 7.80 8.10 3.13
N LEU A 35 6.56 7.73 3.43
CA LEU A 35 5.89 8.15 4.68
C LEU A 35 6.62 7.58 5.90
N HIS A 36 7.02 6.30 5.84
CA HIS A 36 7.82 5.68 6.89
C HIS A 36 9.18 6.35 7.07
N SER A 37 9.89 6.62 5.96
CA SER A 37 11.19 7.34 5.97
C SER A 37 11.09 8.76 6.57
N LYS A 38 9.89 9.37 6.53
CA LYS A 38 9.61 10.67 7.15
C LYS A 38 9.22 10.59 8.63
N GLY A 39 9.25 9.39 9.24
CA GLY A 39 8.85 9.16 10.63
C GLY A 39 7.34 9.23 10.85
N LEU A 40 6.54 9.13 9.78
CA LEU A 40 5.08 9.06 9.90
C LEU A 40 4.66 7.60 10.14
N ALA A 41 3.54 7.43 10.85
CA ALA A 41 2.92 6.12 11.06
C ALA A 41 2.35 5.58 9.74
N ALA A 42 3.20 4.90 8.96
CA ALA A 42 2.85 4.21 7.73
C ALA A 42 3.34 2.76 7.81
N SER A 43 2.51 1.83 7.32
CA SER A 43 2.90 0.42 7.23
C SER A 43 4.00 0.24 6.20
N GLU A 44 5.12 -0.40 6.55
CA GLU A 44 6.08 -0.85 5.55
C GLU A 44 5.52 -2.08 4.82
N LYS A 45 4.94 -1.85 3.63
CA LYS A 45 4.53 -2.93 2.73
C LYS A 45 5.35 -2.87 1.46
N SER A 46 6.00 -3.99 1.13
CA SER A 46 6.62 -4.24 -0.16
C SER A 46 5.55 -4.53 -1.23
N VAL A 47 5.94 -4.45 -2.50
CA VAL A 47 5.06 -4.76 -3.65
C VAL A 47 4.44 -6.15 -3.49
N ASP A 48 5.24 -7.15 -3.13
CA ASP A 48 4.82 -8.53 -2.90
C ASP A 48 3.82 -8.71 -1.73
N GLN A 49 3.76 -7.75 -0.80
CA GLN A 49 2.78 -7.74 0.29
C GLN A 49 1.49 -7.01 -0.09
N ILE A 50 1.50 -6.28 -1.21
CA ILE A 50 0.31 -5.65 -1.80
C ILE A 50 -0.31 -6.62 -2.80
N ASP A 51 0.50 -7.20 -3.70
CA ASP A 51 0.12 -8.29 -4.61
C ASP A 51 0.31 -9.65 -3.91
N ASN A 52 -0.53 -9.93 -2.91
CA ASN A 52 -0.30 -11.05 -1.98
C ASN A 52 -0.99 -12.36 -2.39
N SER A 53 -1.88 -12.37 -3.40
CA SER A 53 -2.46 -13.63 -3.85
C SER A 53 -1.46 -14.42 -4.70
N PRO A 54 -1.46 -15.77 -4.64
CA PRO A 54 -0.56 -16.60 -5.45
C PRO A 54 -0.68 -16.33 -6.95
N GLU A 55 -1.89 -16.05 -7.44
CA GLU A 55 -2.14 -15.74 -8.85
C GLU A 55 -1.56 -14.38 -9.28
N GLU A 56 -1.64 -13.36 -8.42
CA GLU A 56 -1.08 -12.03 -8.70
C GLU A 56 0.45 -12.06 -8.76
N ARG A 57 1.08 -12.83 -7.88
CA ARG A 57 2.54 -12.96 -7.82
C ARG A 57 3.10 -13.64 -9.08
N ASP A 58 2.45 -14.70 -9.54
CA ASP A 58 2.88 -15.44 -10.73
C ASP A 58 2.66 -14.63 -12.02
N ARG A 59 1.68 -13.72 -12.02
CA ARG A 59 1.32 -12.90 -13.20
C ARG A 59 1.91 -11.49 -13.17
N GLY A 60 2.45 -11.04 -12.04
CA GLY A 60 3.02 -9.70 -11.86
C GLY A 60 1.99 -8.56 -11.98
N ILE A 61 0.71 -8.86 -11.75
CA ILE A 61 -0.40 -7.90 -11.85
C ILE A 61 -1.34 -8.05 -10.65
N THR A 62 -1.94 -6.95 -10.21
CA THR A 62 -3.02 -6.97 -9.21
C THR A 62 -4.32 -7.46 -9.83
N ILE A 63 -5.03 -8.36 -9.15
CA ILE A 63 -6.29 -8.99 -9.54
C ILE A 63 -7.27 -8.79 -8.36
N ALA A 64 -8.39 -8.08 -8.61
CA ALA A 64 -9.38 -7.72 -7.59
C ALA A 64 -10.33 -8.86 -7.24
#